data_AF-A0A1X1YK89-F1
#
_entry.id   AF-A0A1X1YK89-F1
#
_cell.length_a   1.000
_cell.length_b   1.000
_cell.length_c   1.000
_cell.angle_alpha   90.00
_cell.angle_beta   90.00
_cell.angle_gamma   90.00
#
_symmetry.space_group_name_H-M   'P 1'
#
loop_
_entity.id
_entity.type
_entity.pdbx_description
1 polymer ?
#
loop_
_entity_poly.entity_id
_entity_poly.type
_entity_poly.pdbx_seq_one_letter_code
_entity_poly.pdbx_strand_id
1 'polypeptide(L)' 'MAWTMRLPPDEEAALDSQAEAEGRSKHEITRDAVQAYLLRHRRWEEPLLSDADTFDLGGPIARDEIRKAMHRHA' A
#
# COMPACT_ATOMS: atom_id res chain seq x y z
N MET A 1 -11.21 14.01 -19.63
CA MET A 1 -12.34 13.05 -19.76
C MET A 1 -12.80 12.71 -18.36
N ALA A 2 -14.04 13.04 -17.99
CA ALA A 2 -14.60 12.64 -16.70
C ALA A 2 -15.00 11.16 -16.80
N TRP A 3 -14.44 10.30 -15.95
CA TRP A 3 -14.86 8.91 -15.85
C TRP A 3 -16.09 8.82 -14.95
N THR A 4 -17.15 8.17 -15.43
CA THR A 4 -18.36 7.92 -14.64
C THR A 4 -18.38 6.45 -14.24
N MET A 5 -18.39 6.18 -12.93
CA MET A 5 -18.51 4.84 -12.38
C MET A 5 -19.99 4.43 -12.32
N ARG A 6 -20.30 3.19 -12.70
CA ARG A 6 -21.65 2.60 -12.63
C ARG A 6 -21.54 1.33 -11.79
N LEU A 7 -22.21 1.32 -10.64
CA LEU A 7 -22.27 0.14 -9.77
C LEU A 7 -23.58 -0.63 -10.01
N PRO A 8 -23.58 -1.95 -9.85
CA PRO A 8 -24.78 -2.74 -9.61
C PRO A 8 -25.64 -2.15 -8.48
N PRO A 9 -26.98 -2.30 -8.51
CA PRO A 9 -27.87 -1.69 -7.53
C PRO A 9 -27.58 -2.07 -6.06
N ASP A 10 -27.15 -3.30 -5.82
CA ASP A 10 -26.77 -3.81 -4.51
C ASP A 10 -25.48 -3.18 -4.00
N GLU A 11 -24.48 -3.02 -4.87
CA GLU A 11 -23.22 -2.33 -4.54
C GLU A 11 -23.44 -0.82 -4.31
N GLU A 12 -24.30 -0.19 -5.09
CA GLU A 12 -24.68 1.22 -4.89
C GLU A 12 -25.38 1.42 -3.53
N ALA A 13 -26.31 0.53 -3.17
CA ALA A 13 -26.99 0.56 -1.87
C ALA A 13 -26.02 0.33 -0.70
N ALA A 14 -25.04 -0.55 -0.87
CA ALA A 14 -23.98 -0.75 0.12
C ALA A 14 -23.12 0.51 0.28
N LEU A 15 -22.76 1.18 -0.81
CA LEU A 15 -22.00 2.42 -0.79
C LEU A 15 -22.79 3.58 -0.16
N ASP A 16 -24.10 3.65 -0.38
CA ASP A 16 -24.99 4.60 0.31
C ASP A 16 -25.00 4.37 1.83
N SER A 17 -25.18 3.11 2.26
CA SER A 17 -25.15 2.76 3.69
C SER A 17 -23.80 3.11 4.35
N GLN A 18 -22.69 2.88 3.64
CA GLN A 18 -21.36 3.24 4.12
C GLN A 18 -21.18 4.76 4.23
N ALA A 19 -21.66 5.52 3.23
CA ALA A 19 -21.61 6.97 3.23
C ALA A 19 -22.37 7.57 4.42
N GLU A 20 -23.55 7.03 4.72
CA GLU A 20 -24.35 7.41 5.90
C GLU A 20 -23.63 7.08 7.20
N ALA A 21 -23.06 5.88 7.32
CA ALA A 21 -22.35 5.43 8.52
C ALA A 21 -21.07 6.25 8.80
N GLU A 22 -20.33 6.64 7.77
CA GLU A 22 -19.10 7.43 7.89
C GLU A 22 -19.34 8.94 7.93
N GLY A 23 -20.53 9.42 7.54
CA GLY A 23 -20.81 10.85 7.38
C GLY A 23 -19.98 11.51 6.27
N ARG A 24 -19.65 10.75 5.22
CA ARG A 24 -18.76 11.16 4.11
C ARG A 24 -19.46 11.00 2.78
N SER A 25 -18.98 11.70 1.75
CA SER A 25 -19.55 11.53 0.40
C SER A 25 -19.09 10.22 -0.25
N LYS A 26 -19.96 9.64 -1.08
CA LYS A 26 -19.61 8.47 -1.93
C LYS A 26 -18.36 8.69 -2.78
N HIS A 27 -18.17 9.94 -3.25
CA HIS A 27 -17.00 10.32 -4.03
C HIS A 27 -15.70 10.24 -3.22
N GLU A 28 -15.72 10.62 -1.94
CA GLU A 28 -14.56 10.50 -1.06
C GLU A 28 -14.23 9.03 -0.77
N ILE A 29 -15.24 8.24 -0.41
CA ILE A 29 -15.07 6.80 -0.14
C ILE A 29 -14.51 6.09 -1.38
N THR A 30 -15.08 6.35 -2.56
CA THR A 30 -14.60 5.75 -3.82
C THR A 30 -13.16 6.19 -4.14
N ARG A 31 -12.84 7.47 -3.96
CA ARG A 31 -11.48 7.98 -4.19
C ARG A 31 -10.46 7.30 -3.28
N ASP A 32 -10.77 7.18 -2.00
CA ASP A 32 -9.90 6.53 -1.03
C ASP A 32 -9.72 5.04 -1.35
N ALA A 33 -10.79 4.33 -1.72
CA ALA A 33 -10.73 2.93 -2.12
C ALA A 33 -9.81 2.73 -3.34
N VAL A 34 -9.93 3.59 -4.36
CA VAL A 34 -9.06 3.55 -5.54
C VAL A 34 -7.62 3.87 -5.17
N GLN A 35 -7.39 4.88 -4.32
CA GLN A 35 -6.04 5.22 -3.85
C GLN A 35 -5.40 4.06 -3.09
N ALA A 36 -6.14 3.41 -2.19
CA ALA A 36 -5.67 2.24 -1.45
C ALA A 36 -5.32 1.07 -2.39
N TYR A 37 -6.15 0.82 -3.41
CA TYR A 37 -5.87 -0.18 -4.43
C TYR A 37 -4.56 0.13 -5.19
N LEU A 38 -4.40 1.37 -5.67
CA LEU A 38 -3.21 1.78 -6.41
C LEU A 38 -1.93 1.67 -5.55
N LEU A 39 -1.99 2.06 -4.28
CA LEU A 39 -0.87 1.94 -3.36
C LEU A 39 -0.50 0.48 -3.10
N ARG A 40 -1.49 -0.39 -2.87
CA ARG A 40 -1.28 -1.82 -2.64
C ARG A 40 -0.67 -2.53 -3.84
N HIS A 41 -1.04 -2.11 -5.05
CA HIS A 41 -0.58 -2.71 -6.30
C HIS A 41 0.55 -1.92 -6.96
N ARG A 42 1.12 -0.94 -6.26
CA ARG A 42 2.25 -0.16 -6.74
C ARG A 42 3.44 -1.09 -6.96
N ARG A 43 3.87 -1.17 -8.21
CA ARG A 43 5.14 -1.78 -8.57
C ARG A 43 6.23 -0.71 -8.47
N TRP A 44 7.36 -1.10 -7.89
CA TRP A 44 8.55 -0.28 -7.84
C TRP A 44 9.41 -0.69 -9.03
N GLU A 45 9.69 0.25 -9.92
CA GLU A 45 10.58 0.02 -11.06
C GLU A 45 12.04 -0.14 -10.60
N GLU A 46 12.37 0.46 -9.46
CA GLU A 46 13.70 0.42 -8.82
C GLU A 46 13.59 0.03 -7.34
N PRO A 47 14.60 -0.62 -6.76
CA PRO A 47 14.64 -0.93 -5.33
C PRO A 47 14.46 0.31 -4.46
N LEU A 48 13.79 0.13 -3.31
CA LEU A 48 13.58 1.19 -2.31
C LEU A 48 14.89 1.79 -1.76
N LEU A 49 15.95 0.98 -1.75
CA LEU A 49 17.27 1.32 -1.25
C LEU A 49 18.27 0.99 -2.35
N SER A 50 19.21 1.89 -2.59
CA SER A 50 20.31 1.60 -3.51
C SER A 50 21.33 0.64 -2.87
N ASP A 51 22.21 0.06 -3.68
CA ASP A 51 23.34 -0.73 -3.16
C ASP A 51 24.25 0.08 -2.24
N ALA A 52 24.26 1.43 -2.36
CA ALA A 52 24.99 2.31 -1.46
C ALA A 52 24.27 2.50 -0.11
N ASP A 53 22.94 2.32 -0.07
CA ASP A 53 22.11 2.39 1.13
C ASP A 53 21.91 1.01 1.78
N THR A 54 22.44 -0.04 1.16
CA THR A 54 22.40 -1.42 1.66
C THR A 54 23.81 -1.95 1.83
N PHE A 55 23.97 -3.09 2.50
CA PHE A 55 25.24 -3.80 2.48
C PHE A 55 24.97 -5.29 2.34
N ASP A 56 25.75 -5.95 1.49
CA ASP A 56 25.65 -7.39 1.29
C ASP A 56 26.21 -8.13 2.50
N LEU A 57 25.39 -9.01 3.07
CA LEU A 57 25.78 -9.88 4.17
C LEU A 57 26.58 -11.10 3.69
N GLY A 58 26.55 -11.40 2.38
CA GLY A 58 27.24 -12.49 1.73
C GLY A 58 26.61 -13.86 2.01
N GLY A 59 26.38 -14.65 0.96
CA GLY A 59 26.07 -16.09 1.06
C GLY A 59 24.94 -16.50 2.02
N PRO A 60 24.86 -17.78 2.43
CA PRO A 60 23.90 -18.21 3.43
C PRO A 60 24.28 -17.63 4.80
N ILE A 61 23.41 -16.76 5.32
CA ILE A 61 23.59 -16.01 6.57
C ILE A 61 22.86 -16.67 7.74
N ALA A 62 23.54 -16.81 8.87
CA ALA A 62 22.97 -17.27 10.13
C ALA A 62 22.28 -16.13 10.91
N ARG A 63 21.32 -16.48 11.78
CA ARG A 63 20.57 -15.50 12.60
C ARG A 63 21.46 -14.61 13.46
N ASP A 64 22.57 -15.16 13.96
CA ASP A 64 23.48 -14.40 14.81
C ASP A 64 24.27 -13.35 14.02
N GLU A 65 24.51 -13.59 12.73
CA GLU A 65 25.16 -12.63 11.82
C GLU A 65 24.24 -11.44 11.52
N ILE A 66 22.93 -11.70 11.35
CA ILE A 66 21.90 -10.65 11.22
C ILE A 66 21.87 -9.79 12.49
N ARG A 67 21.85 -10.42 13.68
CA ARG A 67 21.83 -9.69 14.95
C ARG A 67 23.07 -8.81 15.11
N LYS A 68 24.26 -9.34 14.80
CA LYS A 68 25.52 -8.57 14.84
C LYS A 68 25.50 -7.38 13.88
N ALA A 69 24.96 -7.56 12.67
CA ALA A 69 24.81 -6.48 11.70
C ALA A 69 23.92 -5.34 12.22
N MET A 70 22.76 -5.68 12.80
CA MET A 70 21.83 -4.68 13.35
C MET A 70 22.42 -3.85 14.50
N HIS A 71 23.37 -4.40 15.25
CA HIS A 71 24.01 -3.72 16.38
C HIS A 71 25.38 -3.10 16.04
N ARG A 72 25.82 -3.14 14.79
CA ARG A 72 27.15 -2.63 14.37
C ARG A 72 27.26 -1.10 14.38
N HIS A 73 26.13 -0.40 14.41
CA HIS A 73 26.05 1.07 14.41
C HIS A 73 25.37 1.67 15.65
N ALA A 74 25.27 0.91 16.75
CA ALA A 74 24.81 1.43 18.05
C ALA A 74 25.99 1.94 18.90
#